data_AF-A0A523TH66-F1
#
_entry.id   AF-A0A523TH66-F1
#
_cell.length_a   1.000
_cell.length_b   1.000
_cell.length_c   1.000
_cell.angle_alpha   90.00
_cell.angle_beta   90.00
_cell.angle_gamma   90.00
#
_symmetry.space_group_name_H-M   'P 1'
#
loop_
_entity.id
_entity.type
_entity.pdbx_description
1 polymer ?
#
loop_
_entity_poly.entity_id
_entity_poly.type
_entity_poly.pdbx_seq_one_letter_code
_entity_poly.pdbx_strand_id
1 'polypeptide(L)'
;MSSKKKKFPNEVPHSKIKEILKERTLLKQMKRYELDDLPDGIHEIREISRDEGMRRIEEIFRKIFVDTINTGTPILKVPSRSGSNVIYDEEMDLLLLGQNFLDRKWDDIGTVKKFTAQLRVLQIIHELLELNIHGSKREVFYTDVALFEDQNRGSDPLIEDTAVLLGTYRKNIHVTANDRGLVVGRVSYLDNGDLIDCTKQGSSGKNVNPMQDHITDLESDAEFILVVEKQAAFLRLAEDKFYEKYPCVILTGSGQPNVATRIFLRKMNQDLQLPVFAVMD
;
A
#
# COMPACT_ATOMS: atom_id res chain seq x y z
N MET A 1 -45.02 29.78 2.07
CA MET A 1 -43.66 30.05 2.62
C MET A 1 -42.64 29.74 1.54
N SER A 2 -41.90 30.76 1.08
CA SER A 2 -40.99 30.70 -0.07
C SER A 2 -39.70 29.93 0.27
N SER A 3 -39.36 28.91 -0.53
CA SER A 3 -38.11 28.15 -0.41
C SER A 3 -36.95 28.96 -1.00
N LYS A 4 -36.14 29.56 -0.12
CA LYS A 4 -34.86 30.16 -0.53
C LYS A 4 -33.89 29.04 -0.93
N LYS A 5 -33.77 28.77 -2.23
CA LYS A 5 -32.65 28.01 -2.81
C LYS A 5 -31.35 28.70 -2.40
N LYS A 6 -30.49 28.02 -1.64
CA LYS A 6 -29.12 28.48 -1.36
C LYS A 6 -28.41 28.63 -2.71
N LYS A 7 -28.01 29.86 -3.07
CA LYS A 7 -27.12 30.11 -4.20
C LYS A 7 -25.75 29.54 -3.82
N PHE A 8 -25.28 28.55 -4.57
CA PHE A 8 -23.90 28.07 -4.46
C PHE A 8 -22.95 29.23 -4.80
N PRO A 9 -21.80 29.36 -4.10
CA PRO A 9 -20.84 30.40 -4.41
C PRO A 9 -20.35 30.23 -5.86
N ASN A 10 -20.11 31.37 -6.51
CA ASN A 10 -19.72 31.52 -7.91
C ASN A 10 -18.84 30.38 -8.43
N GLU A 11 -19.20 29.84 -9.60
CA GLU A 11 -18.39 28.88 -10.36
C GLU A 11 -16.94 29.35 -10.41
N VAL A 12 -16.03 28.54 -9.86
CA VAL A 12 -14.60 28.80 -10.00
C VAL A 12 -14.27 28.72 -11.50
N PRO A 13 -13.67 29.77 -12.10
CA PRO A 13 -13.35 29.75 -13.51
C PRO A 13 -12.43 28.57 -13.83
N HIS A 14 -12.76 27.79 -14.86
CA HIS A 14 -11.93 26.66 -15.31
C HIS A 14 -10.47 27.06 -15.58
N SER A 15 -10.22 28.33 -15.94
CA SER A 15 -8.88 28.90 -16.10
C SER A 15 -8.08 28.88 -14.80
N LYS A 16 -8.71 29.19 -13.66
CA LYS A 16 -8.05 29.23 -12.35
C LYS A 16 -7.70 27.82 -11.85
N ILE A 17 -8.55 26.83 -12.16
CA ILE A 17 -8.26 25.41 -11.88
C ILE A 17 -7.07 24.94 -12.71
N LYS A 18 -7.02 25.28 -14.01
CA LYS A 18 -5.88 24.95 -14.88
C LYS A 18 -4.57 25.58 -14.41
N GLU A 19 -4.61 26.80 -13.90
CA GLU A 19 -3.44 27.51 -13.39
C GLU A 19 -2.87 26.85 -12.13
N ILE A 20 -3.74 26.53 -11.15
CA ILE A 20 -3.37 25.79 -9.93
C ILE A 20 -2.80 24.41 -10.28
N LEU A 21 -3.40 23.71 -11.25
CA LEU A 21 -2.90 22.43 -11.74
C LEU A 21 -1.49 22.56 -12.33
N LYS A 22 -1.25 23.59 -13.15
CA LYS A 22 0.04 23.82 -13.81
C LYS A 22 1.15 24.12 -12.79
N GLU A 23 0.86 24.97 -11.81
CA GLU A 23 1.78 25.31 -10.71
C GLU A 23 2.13 24.07 -9.86
N ARG A 24 1.13 23.23 -9.57
CA ARG A 24 1.34 21.96 -8.86
C ARG A 24 2.19 20.96 -9.66
N THR A 25 2.02 20.90 -10.98
CA THR A 25 2.84 20.04 -11.85
C THR A 25 4.29 20.49 -11.87
N LEU A 26 4.54 21.82 -11.90
CA LEU A 26 5.88 22.40 -11.77
C LEU A 26 6.53 22.02 -10.44
N LEU A 27 5.81 22.17 -9.32
CA LEU A 27 6.31 21.79 -7.99
C LEU A 27 6.63 20.29 -7.88
N LYS A 28 5.84 19.42 -8.52
CA LYS A 28 6.11 17.98 -8.58
C LYS A 28 7.33 17.64 -9.43
N GLN A 29 7.56 18.36 -10.53
CA GLN A 29 8.71 18.17 -11.40
C GLN A 29 10.01 18.64 -10.73
N MET A 30 9.95 19.70 -9.92
CA MET A 30 11.09 20.22 -9.17
C MET A 30 11.54 19.33 -7.99
N LYS A 31 10.67 18.45 -7.49
CA LYS A 31 10.92 17.58 -6.30
C LYS A 31 11.19 16.10 -6.65
N ARG A 32 11.68 15.77 -7.84
CA ARG A 32 12.17 14.39 -8.10
C ARG A 32 13.62 14.27 -7.64
N TYR A 33 13.81 13.97 -6.37
CA TYR A 33 15.07 13.37 -5.92
C TYR A 33 15.14 11.93 -6.46
N GLU A 34 16.28 11.52 -6.98
CA GLU A 34 16.50 10.12 -7.33
C GLU A 34 16.74 9.32 -6.04
N LEU A 35 16.27 8.07 -5.98
CA LEU A 35 16.41 7.21 -4.80
C LEU A 35 17.88 6.88 -4.43
N ASP A 36 18.83 7.28 -5.28
CA ASP A 36 20.25 7.02 -5.11
C ASP A 36 20.93 8.03 -4.14
N ASP A 37 20.24 9.10 -3.72
CA ASP A 37 20.74 10.12 -2.79
C ASP A 37 20.34 9.86 -1.32
N LEU A 38 20.13 8.60 -0.91
CA LEU A 38 19.74 8.29 0.46
C LEU A 38 20.89 8.58 1.46
N PRO A 39 20.60 9.17 2.64
CA PRO A 39 21.61 9.41 3.66
C PRO A 39 22.32 8.12 4.12
N ASP A 40 23.61 8.24 4.43
CA ASP A 40 24.37 7.16 5.07
C ASP A 40 23.73 6.77 6.41
N GLY A 41 23.83 5.49 6.78
CA GLY A 41 23.34 5.02 8.08
C GLY A 41 21.87 4.59 8.11
N ILE A 42 21.27 4.34 6.94
CA ILE A 42 19.86 3.94 6.78
C ILE A 42 19.77 2.48 6.36
N HIS A 43 18.73 1.79 6.84
CA HIS A 43 18.31 0.49 6.31
C HIS A 43 17.46 0.72 5.06
N GLU A 44 18.06 0.47 3.90
CA GLU A 44 17.43 0.68 2.61
C GLU A 44 16.18 -0.20 2.43
N ILE A 45 15.06 0.42 2.06
CA ILE A 45 13.83 -0.26 1.66
C ILE A 45 13.53 0.13 0.22
N ARG A 46 13.52 -0.86 -0.68
CA ARG A 46 13.24 -0.62 -2.10
C ARG A 46 12.36 -1.70 -2.72
N GLU A 47 11.88 -1.40 -3.91
CA GLU A 47 11.18 -2.40 -4.72
C GLU A 47 12.21 -3.43 -5.20
N ILE A 48 11.87 -4.70 -5.03
CA ILE A 48 12.70 -5.82 -5.47
C ILE A 48 11.89 -6.75 -6.37
N SER A 49 12.59 -7.44 -7.28
CA SER A 49 11.96 -8.50 -8.07
C SER A 49 11.65 -9.71 -7.21
N ARG A 50 10.72 -10.54 -7.66
CA ARG A 50 10.37 -11.82 -7.03
C ARG A 50 11.60 -12.70 -6.79
N ASP A 51 12.46 -12.81 -7.80
CA ASP A 51 13.67 -13.64 -7.74
C ASP A 51 14.72 -13.10 -6.77
N GLU A 52 14.81 -11.77 -6.61
CA GLU A 52 15.61 -11.15 -5.55
C GLU A 52 15.02 -11.42 -4.17
N GLY A 53 13.69 -11.33 -4.03
CA GLY A 53 12.98 -11.65 -2.78
C GLY A 53 13.23 -13.09 -2.31
N MET A 54 13.11 -14.06 -3.22
CA MET A 54 13.39 -15.48 -2.93
C MET A 54 14.84 -15.69 -2.49
N ARG A 55 15.81 -15.13 -3.23
CA ARG A 55 17.24 -15.25 -2.88
C ARG A 55 17.55 -14.68 -1.49
N ARG A 56 17.01 -13.51 -1.14
CA ARG A 56 17.20 -12.92 0.20
C ARG A 56 16.63 -13.80 1.32
N ILE A 57 15.48 -14.43 1.09
CA ILE A 57 14.90 -15.37 2.06
C ILE A 57 15.81 -16.60 2.22
N GLU A 58 16.28 -17.17 1.12
CA GLU A 58 17.20 -18.32 1.13
C GLU A 58 18.54 -18.00 1.82
N GLU A 59 19.07 -16.79 1.63
CA GLU A 59 20.27 -16.30 2.33
C GLU A 59 20.05 -16.22 3.85
N ILE A 60 18.88 -15.74 4.29
CA ILE A 60 18.51 -15.71 5.71
C ILE A 60 18.46 -17.13 6.27
N PHE A 61 17.79 -18.06 5.59
CA PHE A 61 17.72 -19.46 6.02
C PHE A 61 19.10 -20.12 6.05
N ARG A 62 19.92 -19.89 5.03
CA ARG A 62 21.31 -20.38 4.98
C ARG A 62 22.13 -19.85 6.13
N LYS A 63 22.02 -18.55 6.45
CA LYS A 63 22.73 -17.94 7.58
C LYS A 63 22.32 -18.59 8.90
N ILE A 64 21.02 -18.75 9.14
CA ILE A 64 20.51 -19.41 10.34
C ILE A 64 21.01 -20.85 10.45
N PHE A 65 21.01 -21.59 9.35
CA PHE A 65 21.51 -22.97 9.31
C PHE A 65 23.00 -23.03 9.68
N VAL A 66 23.83 -22.17 9.09
CA VAL A 66 25.26 -22.07 9.40
C VAL A 66 25.50 -21.67 10.86
N ASP A 67 24.76 -20.67 11.37
CA ASP A 67 24.87 -20.23 12.76
C ASP A 67 24.46 -21.35 13.72
N THR A 68 23.45 -22.15 13.38
CA THR A 68 23.01 -23.31 14.17
C THR A 68 24.09 -24.37 14.25
N ILE A 69 24.76 -24.70 13.14
CA ILE A 69 25.85 -25.69 13.13
C ILE A 69 27.06 -25.19 13.93
N ASN A 70 27.44 -23.93 13.74
CA ASN A 70 28.68 -23.39 14.31
C ASN A 70 28.56 -23.02 15.78
N THR A 71 27.42 -22.45 16.19
CA THR A 71 27.23 -21.86 17.53
C THR A 71 26.13 -22.54 18.35
N GLY A 72 25.21 -23.26 17.70
CA GLY A 72 24.02 -23.84 18.33
C GLY A 72 22.92 -22.83 18.65
N THR A 73 23.19 -21.52 18.58
CA THR A 73 22.28 -20.45 19.02
C THR A 73 22.13 -19.37 17.94
N PRO A 74 21.34 -19.63 16.89
CA PRO A 74 21.15 -18.66 15.82
C PRO A 74 20.43 -17.39 16.31
N ILE A 75 20.83 -16.24 15.76
CA ILE A 75 20.24 -14.93 16.08
C ILE A 75 19.73 -14.29 14.79
N LEU A 76 18.44 -13.96 14.76
CA LEU A 76 17.83 -13.22 13.68
C LEU A 76 17.79 -11.72 14.03
N LYS A 77 18.58 -10.92 13.31
CA LYS A 77 18.60 -9.45 13.45
C LYS A 77 17.53 -8.83 12.57
N VAL A 78 16.53 -8.21 13.20
CA VAL A 78 15.40 -7.57 12.49
C VAL A 78 15.48 -6.06 12.68
N PRO A 79 15.46 -5.23 11.62
CA PRO A 79 15.44 -3.78 11.79
C PRO A 79 14.25 -3.32 12.64
N SER A 80 14.49 -2.44 13.62
CA SER A 80 13.48 -1.96 14.55
C SER A 80 12.57 -0.95 13.87
N ARG A 81 11.26 -1.16 13.89
CA ARG A 81 10.26 -0.20 13.38
C ARG A 81 9.71 0.74 14.46
N SER A 82 10.41 0.84 15.59
CA SER A 82 10.05 1.77 16.67
C SER A 82 10.17 3.23 16.20
N GLY A 83 9.36 4.13 16.78
CA GLY A 83 9.41 5.56 16.42
C GLY A 83 10.78 6.21 16.63
N SER A 84 11.60 5.71 17.56
CA SER A 84 12.98 6.15 17.77
C SER A 84 13.95 5.74 16.66
N ASN A 85 13.58 4.77 15.82
CA ASN A 85 14.38 4.36 14.66
C ASN A 85 13.84 4.92 13.33
N VAL A 86 12.76 5.71 13.36
CA VAL A 86 12.21 6.34 12.17
C VAL A 86 12.78 7.76 12.07
N ILE A 87 13.43 8.04 10.95
CA ILE A 87 14.04 9.34 10.65
C ILE A 87 13.14 10.02 9.61
N TYR A 88 12.68 11.23 9.89
CA TYR A 88 11.97 12.05 8.90
C TYR A 88 12.97 12.93 8.17
N ASP A 89 13.04 12.77 6.86
CA ASP A 89 13.85 13.59 5.96
C ASP A 89 12.99 14.74 5.43
N GLU A 90 13.26 15.96 5.87
CA GLU A 90 12.50 17.16 5.49
C GLU A 90 12.74 17.57 4.03
N GLU A 91 13.92 17.28 3.48
CA GLU A 91 14.28 17.68 2.12
C GLU A 91 13.56 16.81 1.09
N MET A 92 13.57 15.50 1.32
CA MET A 92 12.90 14.51 0.47
C MET A 92 11.42 14.31 0.84
N ASP A 93 10.98 14.77 2.00
CA ASP A 93 9.65 14.51 2.59
C ASP A 93 9.38 12.99 2.70
N LEU A 94 10.37 12.26 3.23
CA LEU A 94 10.36 10.80 3.35
C LEU A 94 10.54 10.33 4.79
N LEU A 95 9.97 9.17 5.10
CA LEU A 95 10.25 8.43 6.33
C LEU A 95 11.27 7.34 6.03
N LEU A 96 12.43 7.46 6.65
CA LEU A 96 13.57 6.57 6.50
C LEU A 96 13.75 5.70 7.74
N LEU A 97 14.27 4.48 7.54
CA LEU A 97 14.47 3.53 8.61
C LEU A 97 15.94 3.53 9.05
N GLY A 98 16.22 3.87 10.31
CA GLY A 98 17.57 3.85 10.85
C GLY A 98 18.14 2.45 11.06
N GLN A 99 19.38 2.39 11.53
CA GLN A 99 20.16 1.15 11.73
C GLN A 99 20.01 0.50 13.12
N ASN A 100 18.94 0.77 13.88
CA ASN A 100 18.68 0.01 15.09
C ASN A 100 18.04 -1.35 14.75
N PHE A 101 18.56 -2.43 15.33
CA PHE A 101 18.07 -3.79 15.13
C PHE A 101 17.57 -4.40 16.44
N LEU A 102 16.59 -5.28 16.33
CA LEU A 102 16.10 -6.17 17.36
C LEU A 102 16.73 -7.55 17.15
N ASP A 103 17.44 -8.04 18.15
CA ASP A 103 17.99 -9.39 18.15
C ASP A 103 16.91 -10.37 18.63
N ARG A 104 16.49 -11.28 17.77
CA ARG A 104 15.65 -12.42 18.14
C ARG A 104 16.54 -13.64 18.28
N LYS A 105 16.76 -14.07 19.51
CA LYS A 105 17.58 -15.24 19.81
C LYS A 105 16.71 -16.48 19.90
N TRP A 106 17.21 -17.59 19.37
CA TRP A 106 16.52 -18.88 19.45
C TRP A 106 16.49 -19.46 20.87
N ASP A 107 17.56 -19.25 21.63
CA ASP A 107 17.78 -19.85 22.95
C ASP A 107 17.22 -19.03 24.12
N ASP A 108 16.65 -17.86 23.84
CA ASP A 108 16.00 -17.01 24.84
C ASP A 108 14.49 -17.26 24.91
N ILE A 109 13.96 -17.48 26.11
CA ILE A 109 12.54 -17.76 26.37
C ILE A 109 11.65 -16.59 25.90
N GLY A 110 12.14 -15.36 26.01
CA GLY A 110 11.40 -14.16 25.59
C GLY A 110 11.27 -14.02 24.07
N THR A 111 12.28 -14.46 23.31
CA THR A 111 12.32 -14.28 21.86
C THR A 111 12.10 -15.54 21.03
N VAL A 112 12.23 -16.74 21.61
CA VAL A 112 12.14 -18.04 20.88
C VAL A 112 10.86 -18.15 20.07
N LYS A 113 9.71 -17.80 20.68
CA LYS A 113 8.41 -17.86 19.98
C LYS A 113 8.37 -16.91 18.78
N LYS A 114 8.85 -15.68 18.94
CA LYS A 114 8.90 -14.68 17.86
C LYS A 114 9.91 -15.08 16.78
N PHE A 115 11.00 -15.75 17.14
CA PHE A 115 11.96 -16.30 16.20
C PHE A 115 11.29 -17.38 15.34
N THR A 116 10.67 -18.39 15.97
CA THR A 116 9.96 -19.48 15.28
C THR A 116 8.86 -18.94 14.36
N ALA A 117 8.02 -18.04 14.89
CA ALA A 117 6.93 -17.44 14.13
C ALA A 117 7.43 -16.60 12.94
N GLN A 118 8.56 -15.90 13.08
CA GLN A 118 9.18 -15.16 11.98
C GLN A 118 9.68 -16.09 10.86
N LEU A 119 10.29 -17.24 11.23
CA LEU A 119 10.71 -18.24 10.23
C LEU A 119 9.51 -18.87 9.52
N ARG A 120 8.42 -19.11 10.24
CA ARG A 120 7.18 -19.61 9.64
C ARG A 120 6.63 -18.63 8.60
N VAL A 121 6.63 -17.33 8.90
CA VAL A 121 6.20 -16.29 7.95
C VAL A 121 7.14 -16.21 6.74
N LEU A 122 8.46 -16.26 6.94
CA LEU A 122 9.44 -16.31 5.84
C LEU A 122 9.22 -17.51 4.93
N GLN A 123 8.94 -18.69 5.49
CA GLN A 123 8.62 -19.89 4.72
C GLN A 123 7.38 -19.69 3.86
N ILE A 124 6.28 -19.20 4.45
CA ILE A 124 5.02 -18.96 3.72
C ILE A 124 5.25 -17.96 2.58
N ILE A 125 5.99 -16.89 2.83
CA ILE A 125 6.30 -15.88 1.80
C ILE A 125 7.17 -16.50 0.69
N HIS A 126 8.14 -17.34 1.02
CA HIS A 126 8.94 -18.05 0.02
C HIS A 126 8.07 -18.94 -0.88
N GLU A 127 7.13 -19.70 -0.31
CA GLU A 127 6.17 -20.52 -1.06
C GLU A 127 5.26 -19.66 -1.96
N LEU A 128 4.78 -18.51 -1.47
CA LEU A 128 3.96 -17.57 -2.27
C LEU A 128 4.75 -16.97 -3.45
N LEU A 129 6.03 -16.64 -3.24
CA LEU A 129 6.91 -16.13 -4.28
C LEU A 129 7.25 -17.23 -5.30
N GLU A 130 7.55 -18.45 -4.85
CA GLU A 130 7.89 -19.59 -5.73
C GLU A 130 6.72 -19.96 -6.64
N LEU A 131 5.51 -20.06 -6.08
CA LEU A 131 4.29 -20.37 -6.84
C LEU A 131 3.74 -19.17 -7.62
N ASN A 132 4.30 -17.97 -7.41
CA ASN A 132 3.82 -16.73 -7.99
C ASN A 132 2.33 -16.45 -7.70
N ILE A 133 1.89 -16.75 -6.48
CA ILE A 133 0.53 -16.50 -5.99
C ILE A 133 0.59 -15.50 -4.84
N HIS A 134 -0.56 -14.94 -4.49
CA HIS A 134 -0.68 -14.03 -3.35
C HIS A 134 -1.55 -14.62 -2.27
N GLY A 135 -1.18 -14.36 -1.02
CA GLY A 135 -1.95 -14.76 0.16
C GLY A 135 -2.48 -13.56 0.93
N SER A 136 -3.65 -13.70 1.54
CA SER A 136 -4.17 -12.67 2.45
C SER A 136 -3.50 -12.74 3.83
N LYS A 137 -3.44 -11.61 4.55
CA LYS A 137 -2.99 -11.59 5.96
C LYS A 137 -3.70 -12.64 6.83
N ARG A 138 -4.98 -12.91 6.55
CA ARG A 138 -5.77 -13.90 7.27
C ARG A 138 -5.34 -15.32 6.94
N GLU A 139 -5.06 -15.62 5.67
CA GLU A 139 -4.52 -16.93 5.29
C GLU A 139 -3.20 -17.20 6.00
N VAL A 140 -2.28 -16.22 6.03
CA VAL A 140 -1.03 -16.35 6.80
C VAL A 140 -1.32 -16.67 8.27
N PHE A 141 -2.25 -15.96 8.92
CA PHE A 141 -2.65 -16.26 10.30
C PHE A 141 -3.24 -17.66 10.47
N TYR A 142 -4.09 -18.11 9.54
CA TYR A 142 -4.74 -19.42 9.62
C TYR A 142 -3.82 -20.60 9.34
N THR A 143 -2.64 -20.38 8.74
CA THR A 143 -1.65 -21.45 8.55
C THR A 143 -1.14 -22.05 9.86
N ASP A 144 -1.09 -21.25 10.94
CA ASP A 144 -0.66 -21.71 12.26
C ASP A 144 -1.21 -20.80 13.38
N VAL A 145 -2.50 -20.95 13.67
CA VAL A 145 -3.20 -20.16 14.70
C VAL A 145 -2.60 -20.37 16.09
N ALA A 146 -2.08 -21.57 16.38
CA ALA A 146 -1.49 -21.88 17.68
C ALA A 146 -0.16 -21.14 17.89
N LEU A 147 0.64 -21.00 16.83
CA LEU A 147 1.90 -20.26 16.88
C LEU A 147 1.68 -18.75 16.97
N PHE A 148 0.74 -18.21 16.20
CA PHE A 148 0.50 -16.76 16.14
C PHE A 148 -0.39 -16.22 17.27
N GLU A 149 -1.33 -17.02 17.78
CA GLU A 149 -2.37 -16.70 18.79
C GLU A 149 -3.33 -15.57 18.42
N ASP A 150 -2.82 -14.40 18.05
CA ASP A 150 -3.58 -13.21 17.69
C ASP A 150 -3.11 -12.66 16.34
N GLN A 151 -4.05 -12.28 15.48
CA GLN A 151 -3.70 -11.76 14.17
C GLN A 151 -2.97 -10.41 14.28
N ASN A 152 -3.47 -9.48 15.10
CA ASN A 152 -2.98 -8.10 15.15
C ASN A 152 -1.65 -7.95 15.90
N ARG A 153 -1.42 -8.79 16.92
CA ARG A 153 -0.23 -8.78 17.77
C ARG A 153 0.77 -9.88 17.43
N GLY A 154 0.32 -10.95 16.79
CA GLY A 154 1.12 -12.10 16.40
C GLY A 154 1.54 -12.03 14.93
N SER A 155 0.66 -12.38 14.00
CA SER A 155 1.03 -12.54 12.58
C SER A 155 1.31 -11.22 11.86
N ASP A 156 0.47 -10.20 12.05
CA ASP A 156 0.56 -8.94 11.31
C ASP A 156 1.90 -8.21 11.51
N PRO A 157 2.42 -8.03 12.75
CA PRO A 157 3.72 -7.42 12.97
C PRO A 157 4.86 -8.22 12.35
N LEU A 158 4.79 -9.56 12.35
CA LEU A 158 5.83 -10.43 11.77
C LEU A 158 5.86 -10.35 10.24
N ILE A 159 4.70 -10.18 9.59
CA ILE A 159 4.60 -9.93 8.14
C ILE A 159 5.29 -8.61 7.79
N GLU A 160 5.03 -7.55 8.57
CA GLU A 160 5.68 -6.25 8.38
C GLU A 160 7.19 -6.29 8.65
N ASP A 161 7.59 -6.98 9.72
CA ASP A 161 8.99 -7.21 10.04
C ASP A 161 9.70 -8.03 8.95
N THR A 162 9.00 -8.95 8.27
CA THR A 162 9.56 -9.71 7.14
C THR A 162 9.86 -8.81 5.96
N ALA A 163 8.94 -7.93 5.59
CA ALA A 163 9.16 -6.98 4.49
C ALA A 163 10.40 -6.11 4.76
N VAL A 164 10.51 -5.60 5.98
CA VAL A 164 11.66 -4.78 6.40
C VAL A 164 12.95 -5.59 6.49
N LEU A 165 12.90 -6.82 7.02
CA LEU A 165 14.05 -7.75 7.07
C LEU A 165 14.59 -8.05 5.66
N LEU A 166 13.72 -8.16 4.67
CA LEU A 166 14.08 -8.35 3.26
C LEU A 166 14.48 -7.05 2.55
N GLY A 167 14.40 -5.89 3.23
CA GLY A 167 14.70 -4.58 2.65
C GLY A 167 13.72 -4.20 1.54
N THR A 168 12.45 -4.57 1.67
CA THR A 168 11.44 -4.30 0.64
C THR A 168 10.09 -3.87 1.20
N TYR A 169 9.22 -3.41 0.31
CA TYR A 169 7.86 -3.02 0.64
C TYR A 169 6.96 -4.25 0.77
N ARG A 170 5.90 -4.12 1.57
CA ARG A 170 4.93 -5.19 1.79
C ARG A 170 4.28 -5.72 0.50
N LYS A 171 4.19 -4.90 -0.55
CA LYS A 171 3.66 -5.34 -1.85
C LYS A 171 4.54 -6.40 -2.52
N ASN A 172 5.85 -6.35 -2.31
CA ASN A 172 6.83 -7.24 -2.95
C ASN A 172 6.93 -8.63 -2.31
N ILE A 173 6.27 -8.87 -1.16
CA ILE A 173 6.26 -10.17 -0.47
C ILE A 173 4.99 -10.99 -0.75
N HIS A 174 4.18 -10.60 -1.74
CA HIS A 174 2.94 -11.28 -2.15
C HIS A 174 1.89 -11.47 -1.03
N VAL A 175 1.95 -10.68 0.06
CA VAL A 175 0.96 -10.70 1.14
C VAL A 175 0.06 -9.47 1.07
N THR A 176 -1.20 -9.68 0.71
CA THR A 176 -2.19 -8.61 0.54
C THR A 176 -3.04 -8.43 1.79
N ALA A 177 -3.52 -7.20 1.98
CA ALA A 177 -4.51 -6.91 3.02
C ALA A 177 -5.91 -6.92 2.38
N ASN A 178 -6.94 -7.22 3.16
CA ASN A 178 -8.31 -7.23 2.65
C ASN A 178 -8.74 -5.88 2.07
N ASP A 179 -9.49 -5.96 0.99
CA ASP A 179 -9.97 -4.80 0.25
C ASP A 179 -11.12 -4.11 0.97
N ARG A 180 -11.02 -2.79 1.04
CA ARG A 180 -12.10 -1.90 1.49
C ARG A 180 -12.32 -0.71 0.56
N GLY A 181 -11.44 -0.58 -0.44
CA GLY A 181 -11.49 0.51 -1.40
C GLY A 181 -12.53 0.23 -2.46
N LEU A 182 -13.37 1.22 -2.76
CA LEU A 182 -14.31 1.18 -3.88
C LEU A 182 -14.02 2.33 -4.84
N VAL A 183 -14.12 2.04 -6.13
CA VAL A 183 -14.02 3.01 -7.22
C VAL A 183 -15.25 2.94 -8.12
N VAL A 184 -15.74 4.10 -8.55
CA VAL A 184 -16.79 4.22 -9.56
C VAL A 184 -16.56 5.48 -10.39
N GLY A 185 -16.98 5.46 -11.65
CA GLY A 185 -16.97 6.63 -12.52
C GLY A 185 -16.09 6.44 -13.74
N ARG A 186 -15.67 7.56 -14.33
CA ARG A 186 -15.08 7.62 -15.67
C ARG A 186 -13.62 7.17 -15.69
N VAL A 187 -13.38 5.88 -15.44
CA VAL A 187 -12.05 5.27 -15.55
C VAL A 187 -12.18 3.83 -16.03
N SER A 188 -11.29 3.42 -16.91
CA SER A 188 -11.10 2.03 -17.32
C SER A 188 -9.64 1.64 -17.23
N TYR A 189 -9.37 0.36 -16.97
CA TYR A 189 -8.02 -0.18 -16.88
C TYR A 189 -8.02 -1.67 -17.20
N LEU A 190 -6.86 -2.23 -17.55
CA LEU A 190 -6.66 -3.67 -17.65
C LEU A 190 -6.23 -4.22 -16.28
N ASP A 191 -6.86 -5.31 -15.85
CA ASP A 191 -6.51 -6.07 -14.65
C ASP A 191 -6.13 -7.48 -15.08
N ASN A 192 -4.83 -7.78 -15.11
CA ASN A 192 -4.31 -9.07 -15.59
C ASN A 192 -4.84 -9.45 -17.00
N GLY A 193 -5.00 -8.46 -17.87
CA GLY A 193 -5.51 -8.61 -19.24
C GLY A 193 -7.03 -8.44 -19.41
N ASP A 194 -7.79 -8.39 -18.32
CA ASP A 194 -9.24 -8.17 -18.37
C ASP A 194 -9.58 -6.68 -18.30
N LEU A 195 -10.38 -6.18 -19.24
CA LEU A 195 -10.83 -4.80 -19.25
C LEU A 195 -11.87 -4.54 -18.16
N ILE A 196 -11.53 -3.68 -17.21
CA ILE A 196 -12.41 -3.21 -16.15
C ILE A 196 -12.89 -1.79 -16.49
N ASP A 197 -14.19 -1.65 -16.72
CA ASP A 197 -14.86 -0.36 -16.93
C ASP A 197 -15.62 0.05 -15.65
N CYS A 198 -15.13 1.10 -14.96
CA CYS A 198 -15.70 1.55 -13.69
C CYS A 198 -16.97 2.38 -13.84
N THR A 199 -17.43 2.68 -15.07
CA THR A 199 -18.71 3.36 -15.31
C THR A 199 -19.89 2.39 -15.25
N LYS A 200 -19.65 1.08 -15.47
CA LYS A 200 -20.69 0.05 -15.59
C LYS A 200 -20.84 -0.85 -14.36
N GLN A 201 -20.44 -0.36 -13.19
CA GLN A 201 -20.36 -1.16 -11.96
C GLN A 201 -21.62 -1.04 -11.07
N GLY A 202 -22.69 -0.44 -11.59
CA GLY A 202 -23.93 -0.22 -10.84
C GLY A 202 -23.74 0.72 -9.63
N SER A 203 -24.57 0.54 -8.61
CA SER A 203 -24.57 1.37 -7.40
C SER A 203 -23.48 1.00 -6.39
N SER A 204 -22.91 -0.20 -6.47
CA SER A 204 -21.93 -0.71 -5.51
C SER A 204 -20.49 -0.28 -5.81
N GLY A 205 -20.19 0.10 -7.06
CA GLY A 205 -18.83 0.35 -7.50
C GLY A 205 -17.97 -0.92 -7.62
N LYS A 206 -16.74 -0.76 -8.08
CA LYS A 206 -15.75 -1.84 -8.20
C LYS A 206 -14.80 -1.80 -7.01
N ASN A 207 -14.48 -2.98 -6.46
CA ASN A 207 -13.43 -3.09 -5.46
C ASN A 207 -12.06 -2.78 -6.08
N VAL A 208 -11.28 -1.94 -5.39
CA VAL A 208 -9.88 -1.69 -5.76
C VAL A 208 -9.08 -2.96 -5.54
N ASN A 209 -8.49 -3.52 -6.60
CA ASN A 209 -7.70 -4.75 -6.54
C ASN A 209 -6.45 -4.55 -5.67
N PRO A 210 -6.12 -5.44 -4.72
CA PRO A 210 -4.94 -5.28 -3.89
C PRO A 210 -3.63 -5.54 -4.67
N MET A 211 -3.69 -6.31 -5.75
CA MET A 211 -2.60 -6.60 -6.69
C MET A 211 -2.46 -5.46 -7.69
N GLN A 212 -2.01 -4.31 -7.21
CA GLN A 212 -1.84 -3.10 -8.02
C GLN A 212 -0.84 -3.27 -9.19
N ASP A 213 0.05 -4.25 -9.11
CA ASP A 213 1.03 -4.56 -10.15
C ASP A 213 0.39 -5.13 -11.42
N HIS A 214 -0.81 -5.74 -11.32
CA HIS A 214 -1.56 -6.25 -12.47
C HIS A 214 -2.36 -5.17 -13.21
N ILE A 215 -2.46 -3.98 -12.63
CA ILE A 215 -3.25 -2.89 -13.19
C ILE A 215 -2.40 -2.15 -14.23
N THR A 216 -2.79 -2.20 -15.50
CA THR A 216 -2.16 -1.47 -16.61
C THR A 216 -3.17 -0.64 -17.39
N ASP A 217 -2.67 0.25 -18.25
CA ASP A 217 -3.47 0.98 -19.24
C ASP A 217 -4.66 1.74 -18.64
N LEU A 218 -4.37 2.57 -17.63
CA LEU A 218 -5.39 3.47 -17.07
C LEU A 218 -5.78 4.51 -18.11
N GLU A 219 -7.06 4.50 -18.46
CA GLU A 219 -7.68 5.47 -19.37
C GLU A 219 -8.86 6.15 -18.69
N SER A 220 -8.98 7.45 -18.91
CA SER A 220 -10.04 8.26 -18.29
C SER A 220 -10.25 9.54 -19.07
N ASP A 221 -11.52 9.96 -19.17
CA ASP A 221 -11.95 11.26 -19.64
C ASP A 221 -12.59 12.09 -18.50
N ALA A 222 -12.28 11.74 -17.25
CA ALA A 222 -12.64 12.52 -16.08
C ALA A 222 -11.84 13.84 -16.04
N GLU A 223 -12.43 14.86 -15.41
CA GLU A 223 -11.77 16.14 -15.13
C GLU A 223 -11.12 16.15 -13.74
N PHE A 224 -11.56 15.30 -12.83
CA PHE A 224 -11.04 15.21 -11.47
C PHE A 224 -11.32 13.86 -10.80
N ILE A 225 -10.56 13.58 -9.73
CA ILE A 225 -10.76 12.45 -8.83
C ILE A 225 -11.35 12.98 -7.51
N LEU A 226 -12.47 12.43 -7.08
CA LEU A 226 -13.15 12.76 -5.82
C LEU A 226 -12.98 11.62 -4.82
N VAL A 227 -12.22 11.87 -3.76
CA VAL A 227 -12.05 10.94 -2.64
C VAL A 227 -13.10 11.23 -1.58
N VAL A 228 -13.92 10.24 -1.25
CA VAL A 228 -15.01 10.34 -0.28
C VAL A 228 -14.72 9.44 0.91
N GLU A 229 -14.75 9.99 2.12
CA GLU A 229 -14.45 9.22 3.34
C GLU A 229 -15.49 8.14 3.63
N LYS A 230 -16.76 8.56 3.75
CA LYS A 230 -17.86 7.71 4.18
C LYS A 230 -18.40 6.90 3.02
N GLN A 231 -18.41 5.57 3.19
CA GLN A 231 -18.95 4.65 2.19
C GLN A 231 -20.42 4.96 1.84
N ALA A 232 -21.23 5.41 2.80
CA ALA A 232 -22.62 5.79 2.55
C ALA A 232 -22.75 6.97 1.57
N ALA A 233 -21.87 7.98 1.68
CA ALA A 233 -21.84 9.11 0.76
C ALA A 233 -21.35 8.68 -0.63
N PHE A 234 -20.36 7.79 -0.69
CA PHE A 234 -19.90 7.18 -1.94
C PHE A 234 -21.04 6.46 -2.66
N LEU A 235 -21.76 5.57 -1.97
CA LEU A 235 -22.87 4.80 -2.55
C LEU A 235 -23.97 5.72 -3.07
N ARG A 236 -24.26 6.81 -2.36
CA ARG A 236 -25.26 7.78 -2.82
C ARG A 236 -24.84 8.51 -4.08
N LEU A 237 -23.58 8.94 -4.17
CA LEU A 237 -23.03 9.56 -5.38
C LEU A 237 -22.97 8.59 -6.57
N ALA A 238 -22.71 7.31 -6.30
CA ALA A 238 -22.73 6.26 -7.30
C ALA A 238 -24.16 6.02 -7.83
N GLU A 239 -25.15 5.95 -6.93
CA GLU A 239 -26.58 5.79 -7.25
C GLU A 239 -27.10 6.97 -8.08
N ASP A 240 -26.78 8.21 -7.68
CA ASP A 240 -27.15 9.43 -8.41
C ASP A 240 -26.31 9.64 -9.68
N LYS A 241 -25.39 8.72 -9.99
CA LYS A 241 -24.46 8.77 -11.12
C LYS A 241 -23.77 10.11 -11.28
N PHE A 242 -23.24 10.63 -10.17
CA PHE A 242 -22.61 11.95 -10.15
C PHE A 242 -21.53 12.13 -11.22
N TYR A 243 -20.80 11.05 -11.53
CA TYR A 243 -19.78 10.98 -12.58
C TYR A 243 -20.29 11.16 -14.02
N GLU A 244 -21.59 10.98 -14.29
CA GLU A 244 -22.21 11.31 -15.58
C GLU A 244 -22.48 12.82 -15.70
N LYS A 245 -22.89 13.46 -14.59
CA LYS A 245 -23.20 14.90 -14.55
C LYS A 245 -21.93 15.77 -14.50
N TYR A 246 -20.95 15.34 -13.72
CA TYR A 246 -19.64 15.96 -13.62
C TYR A 246 -18.61 14.88 -13.95
N PRO A 247 -17.86 15.00 -15.07
CA PRO A 247 -16.90 13.97 -15.47
C PRO A 247 -15.85 13.74 -14.38
N CYS A 248 -16.01 12.69 -13.58
CA CYS A 248 -15.11 12.42 -12.46
C CYS A 248 -14.96 10.93 -12.17
N VAL A 249 -13.87 10.60 -11.47
CA VAL A 249 -13.68 9.32 -10.80
C VAL A 249 -13.96 9.51 -9.32
N ILE A 250 -14.79 8.66 -8.72
CA ILE A 250 -15.09 8.70 -7.29
C ILE A 250 -14.40 7.49 -6.64
N LEU A 251 -13.64 7.73 -5.58
CA LEU A 251 -12.91 6.72 -4.82
C LEU A 251 -13.27 6.84 -3.34
N THR A 252 -13.46 5.71 -2.65
CA THR A 252 -13.58 5.70 -1.19
C THR A 252 -12.68 4.66 -0.58
N GLY A 253 -12.13 4.97 0.59
CA GLY A 253 -11.44 4.00 1.45
C GLY A 253 -12.35 3.34 2.49
N SER A 254 -13.63 3.73 2.55
CA SER A 254 -14.59 3.35 3.59
C SER A 254 -14.08 3.66 5.01
N GLY A 255 -13.72 4.92 5.25
CA GLY A 255 -12.97 5.38 6.44
C GLY A 255 -11.48 5.51 6.13
N GLN A 256 -10.61 4.99 7.01
CA GLN A 256 -9.16 5.04 6.80
C GLN A 256 -8.76 4.18 5.58
N PRO A 257 -8.23 4.78 4.50
CA PRO A 257 -7.96 4.04 3.27
C PRO A 257 -6.83 3.03 3.46
N ASN A 258 -7.03 1.81 2.95
CA ASN A 258 -6.01 0.77 2.97
C ASN A 258 -4.85 1.11 2.01
N VAL A 259 -3.74 0.38 2.13
CA VAL A 259 -2.53 0.62 1.31
C VAL A 259 -2.84 0.56 -0.20
N ALA A 260 -3.65 -0.41 -0.62
CA ALA A 260 -4.00 -0.60 -2.03
C ALA A 260 -4.78 0.60 -2.60
N THR A 261 -5.77 1.13 -1.86
CA THR A 261 -6.53 2.32 -2.27
C THR A 261 -5.63 3.55 -2.43
N ARG A 262 -4.64 3.72 -1.54
CA ARG A 262 -3.69 4.84 -1.64
C ARG A 262 -2.73 4.69 -2.83
N ILE A 263 -2.23 3.49 -3.08
CA ILE A 263 -1.39 3.19 -4.25
C ILE A 263 -2.19 3.43 -5.53
N PHE A 264 -3.43 2.94 -5.59
CA PHE A 264 -4.31 3.14 -6.74
C PHE A 264 -4.60 4.62 -7.02
N LEU A 265 -4.91 5.39 -5.97
CA LEU A 265 -5.09 6.85 -6.09
C LEU A 265 -3.82 7.55 -6.59
N ARG A 266 -2.65 7.15 -6.08
CA ARG A 266 -1.36 7.68 -6.53
C ARG A 266 -1.12 7.36 -8.00
N LYS A 267 -1.38 6.12 -8.42
CA LYS A 267 -1.26 5.67 -9.81
C LYS A 267 -2.19 6.45 -10.74
N MET A 268 -3.48 6.57 -10.40
CA MET A 268 -4.44 7.41 -11.15
C MET A 268 -3.97 8.86 -11.28
N ASN A 269 -3.46 9.46 -10.21
CA ASN A 269 -2.96 10.85 -10.25
C ASN A 269 -1.68 10.99 -11.11
N GLN A 270 -0.79 9.99 -11.07
CA GLN A 270 0.45 10.01 -11.85
C GLN A 270 0.20 9.80 -13.35
N ASP A 271 -0.63 8.81 -13.68
CA ASP A 271 -0.87 8.39 -15.07
C ASP A 271 -1.87 9.32 -15.77
N LEU A 272 -2.96 9.70 -15.10
CA LEU A 272 -4.02 10.53 -15.69
C LEU A 272 -3.81 12.03 -15.45
N GLN A 273 -2.89 12.41 -14.57
CA GLN A 273 -2.61 13.81 -14.18
C GLN A 273 -3.84 14.61 -13.70
N LEU A 274 -4.83 13.93 -13.14
CA LEU A 274 -6.07 14.55 -12.67
C LEU A 274 -5.93 15.20 -11.29
N PRO A 275 -6.59 16.35 -11.05
CA PRO A 275 -6.71 16.91 -9.71
C PRO A 275 -7.44 15.95 -8.78
N VAL A 276 -6.92 15.82 -7.56
CA VAL A 276 -7.55 15.02 -6.50
C VAL A 276 -8.19 15.96 -5.48
N PHE A 277 -9.50 15.83 -5.29
CA PHE A 277 -10.28 16.51 -4.26
C PHE A 277 -10.74 15.51 -3.22
N ALA A 278 -10.81 15.94 -1.97
CA ALA A 278 -11.21 15.11 -0.84
C ALA A 278 -12.43 15.73 -0.14
N VAL A 279 -13.46 14.92 0.11
CA VAL A 279 -14.61 15.26 0.93
C VAL A 279 -14.60 14.35 2.15
N MET A 280 -14.29 14.95 3.29
CA MET A 280 -14.11 14.32 4.59
C MET A 280 -15.03 15.02 5.60
N ASP A 281 -15.36 14.35 6.71
CA ASP A 281 -16.10 14.95 7.84
C ASP A 281 -15.12 15.48 8.92
#